data_AF-A0A7S3W7H1-F1
#
_entry.id   AF-A0A7S3W7H1-F1
#
_cell.length_a   1.000
_cell.length_b   1.000
_cell.length_c   1.000
_cell.angle_alpha   90.00
_cell.angle_beta   90.00
_cell.angle_gamma   90.00
#
_symmetry.space_group_name_H-M   'P 1'
#
loop_
_entity.id
_entity.type
_entity.pdbx_description
1 polymer ?
#
loop_
_entity_poly.entity_id
_entity_poly.type
_entity_poly.pdbx_seq_one_letter_code
_entity_poly.pdbx_strand_id
1 'polypeptide(L)'
;VELTDYDAFGCGYLREKDMENFIYELIPTLPQLNLLQEAFYPFYVFTAVRKFFFFLDPKRTGRVSIRDLLSSPIIIELYELRQEQPLDASEAESNWFSMQSALRVYGAYLELDVDQNGMLSKNELSRYGSGMLTDVFI
;
A
#
# COMPACT_ATOMS: atom_id res chain seq x y z
N VAL A 1 -14.65 2.95 -11.62
CA VAL A 1 -13.22 2.67 -11.89
C VAL A 1 -13.08 1.19 -12.18
N GLU A 2 -12.94 0.79 -13.45
CA GLU A 2 -12.67 -0.61 -13.82
C GLU A 2 -11.16 -0.83 -13.97
N LEU A 3 -10.66 -1.92 -13.39
CA LEU A 3 -9.23 -2.23 -13.34
C LEU A 3 -8.61 -2.39 -14.75
N THR A 4 -9.40 -2.86 -15.70
CA THR A 4 -8.99 -3.06 -17.10
C THR A 4 -8.68 -1.76 -17.84
N ASP A 5 -9.20 -0.63 -17.39
CA ASP A 5 -8.94 0.68 -18.00
C ASP A 5 -7.48 1.12 -17.84
N TYR A 6 -6.75 0.51 -16.90
CA TYR A 6 -5.34 0.82 -16.59
C TYR A 6 -4.34 -0.10 -17.29
N ASP A 7 -4.80 -1.09 -18.07
CA ASP A 7 -3.94 -1.87 -18.96
C ASP A 7 -3.61 -1.06 -20.21
N ALA A 8 -2.73 -0.06 -20.06
CA ALA A 8 -2.39 0.91 -21.10
C ALA A 8 -1.93 0.28 -22.43
N PHE A 9 -1.47 -0.97 -22.40
CA PHE A 9 -0.96 -1.69 -23.57
C PHE A 9 -1.74 -2.96 -23.93
N GLY A 10 -2.85 -3.27 -23.23
CA GLY A 10 -3.62 -4.50 -23.44
C GLY A 10 -2.81 -5.77 -23.23
N CYS A 11 -1.79 -5.73 -22.39
CA CYS A 11 -0.82 -6.81 -22.20
C CYS A 11 -1.22 -7.80 -21.09
N GLY A 12 -2.34 -7.55 -20.40
CA GLY A 12 -2.85 -8.40 -19.31
C GLY A 12 -2.10 -8.23 -17.99
N TYR A 13 -1.29 -7.18 -17.85
CA TYR A 13 -0.56 -6.85 -16.63
C TYR A 13 -0.51 -5.34 -16.39
N LEU A 14 -0.28 -4.98 -15.13
CA LEU A 14 -0.19 -3.62 -14.65
C LEU A 14 1.23 -3.37 -14.13
N ARG A 15 1.82 -2.23 -14.50
CA ARG A 15 3.09 -1.77 -13.94
C ARG A 15 2.83 -0.89 -12.71
N GLU A 16 3.89 -0.54 -11.99
CA GLU A 16 3.77 0.32 -10.80
C GLU A 16 2.96 1.58 -11.10
N LYS A 17 3.26 2.28 -12.20
CA LYS A 17 2.54 3.53 -12.54
C LYS A 17 1.06 3.31 -12.85
N ASP A 18 0.74 2.19 -13.50
CA ASP A 18 -0.64 1.85 -13.84
C ASP A 18 -1.43 1.56 -12.54
N MET A 19 -0.80 0.91 -11.55
CA MET A 19 -1.37 0.72 -10.21
C MET A 19 -1.44 1.96 -9.34
N GLU A 20 -0.46 2.85 -9.40
CA GLU A 20 -0.55 4.14 -8.72
C GLU A 20 -1.79 4.92 -9.17
N ASN A 21 -2.02 5.01 -10.47
CA ASN A 21 -3.15 5.74 -11.03
C ASN A 21 -4.49 5.09 -10.62
N PHE A 22 -4.59 3.76 -10.72
CA PHE A 22 -5.77 3.02 -10.28
C PHE A 22 -6.11 3.26 -8.80
N ILE A 23 -5.12 3.13 -7.91
CA ILE A 23 -5.36 3.32 -6.48
C ILE A 23 -5.70 4.78 -6.19
N TYR A 24 -5.02 5.74 -6.81
CA TYR A 24 -5.29 7.16 -6.62
C TYR A 24 -6.74 7.52 -6.97
N GLU A 25 -7.23 7.05 -8.12
CA GLU A 25 -8.61 7.28 -8.55
C GLU A 25 -9.64 6.49 -7.73
N LEU A 26 -9.22 5.38 -7.13
CA LEU A 26 -10.09 4.55 -6.28
C LEU A 26 -10.33 5.19 -4.90
N ILE A 27 -9.34 5.85 -4.29
CA ILE A 27 -9.43 6.45 -2.94
C ILE A 27 -10.74 7.21 -2.68
N PRO A 28 -11.14 8.22 -3.49
CA PRO A 28 -12.35 9.01 -3.21
C PRO A 28 -13.65 8.21 -3.33
N THR A 29 -13.59 6.99 -3.85
CA THR A 29 -14.75 6.09 -3.98
C THR A 29 -14.88 5.10 -2.82
N LEU A 30 -13.92 5.05 -1.89
CA LEU A 30 -13.89 4.11 -0.77
C LEU A 30 -14.39 4.80 0.51
N PRO A 31 -15.57 4.44 1.03
CA PRO A 31 -16.14 5.09 2.23
C PRO A 31 -15.21 5.06 3.45
N GLN A 32 -14.46 3.97 3.65
CA GLN A 32 -13.51 3.82 4.75
C GLN A 32 -12.33 4.80 4.70
N LEU A 33 -12.05 5.41 3.54
CA LEU A 33 -10.93 6.34 3.34
C LEU A 33 -11.38 7.80 3.26
N ASN A 34 -12.66 8.10 3.49
CA ASN A 34 -13.19 9.47 3.39
C ASN A 34 -12.52 10.49 4.33
N LEU A 35 -11.94 10.02 5.44
CA LEU A 35 -11.21 10.86 6.40
C LEU A 35 -9.74 11.08 6.03
N LEU A 36 -9.26 10.45 4.96
CA LEU A 36 -7.90 10.58 4.47
C LEU A 36 -7.71 11.97 3.86
N GLN A 37 -6.72 12.72 4.37
CA GLN A 37 -6.39 14.03 3.82
C GLN A 37 -5.74 13.88 2.43
N GLU A 38 -6.07 14.75 1.48
CA GLU A 38 -5.50 14.72 0.12
C GLU A 38 -3.97 14.80 0.10
N ALA A 39 -3.39 15.57 1.03
CA ALA A 39 -1.93 15.65 1.21
C ALA A 39 -1.29 14.29 1.55
N PHE A 40 -2.07 13.35 2.10
CA PHE A 40 -1.64 12.00 2.43
C PHE A 40 -1.81 11.00 1.28
N TYR A 41 -2.54 11.35 0.21
CA TYR A 41 -2.84 10.42 -0.89
C TYR A 41 -1.58 9.82 -1.52
N PRO A 42 -0.51 10.58 -1.82
CA PRO A 42 0.71 9.99 -2.38
C PRO A 42 1.27 8.86 -1.50
N PHE A 43 1.33 9.08 -0.18
CA PHE A 43 1.85 8.10 0.77
C PHE A 43 0.97 6.85 0.87
N TYR A 44 -0.35 7.04 0.88
CA TYR A 44 -1.30 5.93 0.85
C TYR A 44 -1.14 5.11 -0.43
N VAL A 45 -1.11 5.77 -1.59
CA VAL A 45 -0.94 5.13 -2.90
C VAL A 45 0.35 4.32 -2.93
N PHE A 46 1.49 4.90 -2.54
CA PHE A 46 2.75 4.16 -2.50
C PHE A 46 2.68 2.96 -1.55
N THR A 47 2.08 3.11 -0.38
CA THR A 47 1.93 2.02 0.58
C THR A 47 1.09 0.87 0.01
N ALA A 48 -0.07 1.18 -0.57
CA ALA A 48 -0.97 0.20 -1.17
C ALA A 48 -0.33 -0.51 -2.39
N VAL A 49 0.31 0.25 -3.30
CA VAL A 49 0.99 -0.32 -4.47
C VAL A 49 2.13 -1.24 -4.04
N ARG A 50 2.96 -0.82 -3.08
CA ARG A 50 4.06 -1.66 -2.56
C ARG A 50 3.53 -2.97 -1.95
N LYS A 51 2.34 -2.95 -1.32
CA LYS A 51 1.68 -4.17 -0.83
C LYS A 51 1.31 -5.11 -1.98
N PHE A 52 0.67 -4.63 -3.04
CA PHE A 52 0.36 -5.48 -4.20
C PHE A 52 1.61 -6.12 -4.81
N PHE A 53 2.66 -5.33 -5.05
CA PHE A 53 3.89 -5.85 -5.65
C PHE A 53 4.64 -6.81 -4.74
N PHE A 54 4.59 -6.62 -3.42
CA PHE A 54 5.18 -7.56 -2.47
C PHE A 54 4.58 -8.96 -2.58
N PHE A 55 3.25 -9.07 -2.73
CA PHE A 55 2.57 -10.37 -2.79
C PHE A 55 2.45 -10.94 -4.21
N LEU A 56 2.34 -10.09 -5.24
CA LEU A 56 2.01 -10.52 -6.60
C LEU A 56 3.19 -10.44 -7.58
N ASP A 57 4.32 -9.84 -7.19
CA ASP A 57 5.54 -9.80 -8.01
C ASP A 57 6.78 -10.27 -7.22
N PRO A 58 6.80 -11.53 -6.75
CA PRO A 58 7.92 -12.07 -5.95
C PRO A 58 9.25 -12.10 -6.72
N LYS A 59 9.20 -12.05 -8.05
CA LYS A 59 10.38 -12.02 -8.93
C LYS A 59 10.86 -10.61 -9.26
N ARG A 60 10.20 -9.57 -8.73
CA ARG A 60 10.55 -8.15 -8.95
C ARG A 60 10.64 -7.77 -10.42
N THR A 61 9.69 -8.24 -11.21
CA THR A 61 9.59 -7.97 -12.65
C THR A 61 9.04 -6.57 -12.96
N GLY A 62 8.45 -5.89 -11.97
CA GLY A 62 7.76 -4.63 -12.15
C GLY A 62 6.40 -4.79 -12.84
N ARG A 63 5.83 -5.99 -12.82
CA ARG A 63 4.56 -6.32 -13.50
C ARG A 63 3.71 -7.22 -12.62
N VAL A 64 2.43 -6.86 -12.48
CA VAL A 64 1.41 -7.66 -11.80
C VAL A 64 0.38 -8.11 -12.83
N SER A 65 0.16 -9.42 -12.98
CA SER A 65 -0.90 -9.92 -13.86
C SER A 65 -2.27 -9.50 -13.33
N ILE A 66 -3.12 -9.00 -14.23
CA ILE A 66 -4.50 -8.61 -13.88
C ILE A 66 -5.29 -9.83 -13.39
N ARG A 67 -5.09 -10.99 -14.02
CA ARG A 67 -5.74 -12.23 -13.60
C ARG A 67 -5.33 -12.60 -12.17
N ASP A 68 -4.03 -12.59 -11.90
CA ASP A 68 -3.50 -12.98 -10.59
C ASP A 68 -4.01 -12.00 -9.53
N LEU A 69 -3.99 -10.69 -9.81
CA LEU A 69 -4.56 -9.64 -8.96
C LEU A 69 -6.03 -9.90 -8.64
N LEU A 70 -6.88 -10.11 -9.65
CA LEU A 70 -8.31 -10.34 -9.46
C LEU A 70 -8.64 -11.64 -8.72
N SER A 71 -7.76 -12.65 -8.79
CA SER A 71 -7.92 -13.91 -8.06
C SER A 71 -7.26 -13.93 -6.68
N SER A 72 -6.52 -12.89 -6.32
CA SER A 72 -5.72 -12.84 -5.11
C SER A 72 -6.56 -12.50 -3.87
N PRO A 73 -6.19 -12.97 -2.68
CA PRO A 73 -6.86 -12.53 -1.45
C PRO A 73 -6.62 -11.04 -1.16
N ILE A 74 -5.50 -10.47 -1.65
CA ILE A 74 -5.13 -9.08 -1.35
C ILE A 74 -6.08 -8.06 -2.02
N ILE A 75 -6.66 -8.36 -3.18
CA ILE A 75 -7.67 -7.44 -3.78
C ILE A 75 -8.97 -7.45 -2.98
N ILE A 76 -9.29 -8.55 -2.29
CA ILE A 76 -10.48 -8.68 -1.44
C ILE A 76 -10.35 -7.71 -0.26
N GLU A 77 -9.18 -7.67 0.41
CA GLU A 77 -8.92 -6.72 1.49
C GLU A 77 -9.10 -5.26 1.02
N LEU A 78 -8.64 -4.89 -0.18
CA LEU A 78 -8.87 -3.55 -0.72
C LEU A 78 -10.38 -3.28 -0.93
N TYR A 79 -11.13 -4.28 -1.44
CA TYR A 79 -12.55 -4.13 -1.70
C TYR A 79 -13.42 -4.16 -0.44
N GLU A 80 -12.96 -4.71 0.67
CA GLU A 80 -13.63 -4.55 1.97
C GLU A 80 -13.80 -3.07 2.34
N LEU A 81 -12.92 -2.19 1.86
CA LEU A 81 -13.02 -0.74 2.08
C LEU A 81 -14.17 -0.05 1.33
N ARG A 82 -14.86 -0.78 0.44
CA ARG A 82 -16.08 -0.29 -0.24
C ARG A 82 -17.32 -0.40 0.64
N GLN A 83 -17.26 -1.13 1.75
CA GLN A 83 -18.38 -1.26 2.67
C GLN A 83 -18.68 0.08 3.34
N GLU A 84 -19.96 0.42 3.40
CA GLU A 84 -20.45 1.63 4.09
C GLU A 84 -20.29 1.52 5.61
N GLN A 85 -20.40 0.30 6.14
CA GLN A 85 -20.20 0.05 7.56
C GLN A 85 -18.69 0.12 7.88
N PRO A 86 -18.25 0.94 8.86
CA PRO A 86 -16.86 0.99 9.26
C PRO A 86 -16.36 -0.38 9.68
N LEU A 87 -15.14 -0.74 9.25
CA LEU A 87 -14.44 -1.90 9.79
C LEU A 87 -14.29 -1.70 11.30
N ASP A 88 -14.44 -2.80 12.06
CA ASP A 88 -14.11 -2.73 13.47
C ASP A 88 -12.60 -2.53 13.69
N ALA A 89 -12.18 -2.28 14.93
CA ALA A 89 -10.78 -2.00 15.22
C ALA A 89 -9.85 -3.18 14.86
N SER A 90 -10.30 -4.42 15.07
CA SER A 90 -9.50 -5.62 14.79
C SER A 90 -9.39 -5.89 13.29
N GLU A 91 -10.49 -5.70 12.55
CA GLU A 91 -10.52 -5.78 11.09
C GLU A 91 -9.65 -4.69 10.46
N ALA A 92 -9.77 -3.44 10.93
CA ALA A 92 -8.94 -2.35 10.46
C ALA A 92 -7.45 -2.57 10.72
N GLU A 93 -7.08 -3.15 11.87
CA GLU A 93 -5.67 -3.44 12.19
C GLU A 93 -5.06 -4.56 11.34
N SER A 94 -5.89 -5.50 10.89
CA SER A 94 -5.47 -6.67 10.10
C SER A 94 -5.53 -6.42 8.59
N ASN A 95 -6.45 -5.58 8.11
CA ASN A 95 -6.56 -5.20 6.71
C ASN A 95 -5.39 -4.29 6.28
N TRP A 96 -4.65 -4.70 5.25
CA TRP A 96 -3.45 -3.97 4.80
C TRP A 96 -3.74 -2.60 4.19
N PHE A 97 -4.97 -2.39 3.69
CA PHE A 97 -5.39 -1.18 2.99
C PHE A 97 -6.17 -0.21 3.87
N SER A 98 -6.48 -0.57 5.11
CA SER A 98 -7.14 0.34 6.04
C SER A 98 -6.34 1.63 6.23
N MET A 99 -7.03 2.72 6.53
CA MET A 99 -6.40 4.00 6.87
C MET A 99 -5.44 3.83 8.05
N GLN A 100 -5.84 3.04 9.05
CA GLN A 100 -5.04 2.74 10.25
C GLN A 100 -3.74 2.02 9.89
N SER A 101 -3.78 1.01 9.02
CA SER A 101 -2.59 0.30 8.56
C SER A 101 -1.64 1.22 7.79
N ALA A 102 -2.15 2.06 6.89
CA ALA A 102 -1.33 3.00 6.14
C ALA A 102 -0.68 4.06 7.05
N LEU A 103 -1.44 4.63 7.99
CA LEU A 103 -0.94 5.58 8.97
C LEU A 103 0.11 4.96 9.90
N ARG A 104 -0.06 3.70 10.31
CA ARG A 104 0.90 2.97 11.14
C ARG A 104 2.24 2.79 10.42
N VAL A 105 2.22 2.38 9.14
CA VAL A 105 3.44 2.24 8.33
C VAL A 105 4.13 3.59 8.16
N TYR A 106 3.36 4.63 7.84
CA TYR A 106 3.91 5.97 7.66
C TYR A 106 4.44 6.60 8.95
N GLY A 107 3.73 6.41 10.07
CA GLY A 107 4.15 6.88 11.39
C GLY A 107 5.47 6.23 11.81
N ALA A 108 5.59 4.91 11.65
CA ALA A 108 6.84 4.20 11.91
C ALA A 108 7.99 4.69 11.02
N TYR A 109 7.71 5.05 9.76
CA TYR A 109 8.70 5.66 8.87
C TYR A 109 9.14 7.05 9.39
N LEU A 110 8.21 7.92 9.76
CA LEU A 110 8.50 9.27 10.28
C LEU A 110 9.26 9.25 11.60
N GLU A 111 9.02 8.26 12.46
CA GLU A 111 9.78 8.07 13.70
C GLU A 111 11.25 7.71 13.44
N LEU A 112 11.54 7.06 12.31
CA LEU A 112 12.89 6.65 11.93
C LEU A 112 13.63 7.71 11.11
N ASP A 113 12.94 8.43 10.22
CA ASP A 113 13.51 9.48 9.36
C ASP A 113 13.78 10.77 10.17
N VAL A 114 14.84 10.74 10.98
CA VAL A 114 15.15 11.80 11.96
C VAL A 114 15.60 13.07 11.26
N ASP A 115 16.31 12.94 10.14
CA ASP A 115 16.77 14.08 9.35
C ASP A 115 15.74 14.58 8.32
N GLN A 116 14.58 13.89 8.22
CA GLN A 116 13.45 14.25 7.37
C GLN A 116 13.84 14.38 5.88
N ASN A 117 14.79 13.57 5.43
CA ASN A 117 15.32 13.66 4.08
C ASN A 117 14.52 12.83 3.06
N GLY A 118 13.53 12.03 3.51
CA GLY A 118 12.74 11.17 2.63
C GLY A 118 13.28 9.75 2.46
N MET A 119 14.35 9.37 3.18
CA MET A 119 15.02 8.07 3.11
C MET A 119 15.46 7.60 4.50
N LEU A 120 15.57 6.28 4.68
CA LEU A 120 16.11 5.70 5.91
C LEU A 120 17.55 5.24 5.70
N SER A 121 18.48 5.82 6.46
CA SER A 121 19.85 5.31 6.55
C SER A 121 19.90 3.99 7.33
N LYS A 122 21.01 3.24 7.20
CA LYS A 122 21.26 2.02 7.99
C LYS A 122 21.12 2.29 9.49
N ASN A 123 21.63 3.43 9.94
CA ASN A 123 21.61 3.83 11.35
C ASN A 123 20.19 4.12 11.85
N GLU A 124 19.35 4.75 11.02
CA GLU A 124 17.95 5.00 11.36
C GLU A 124 17.17 3.70 11.37
N LEU A 125 17.29 2.89 10.32
CA LEU A 125 16.61 1.60 10.20
C LEU A 125 16.97 0.63 11.35
N SER A 126 18.18 0.73 11.91
CA SER A 126 18.60 -0.09 13.06
C SER A 126 17.70 0.07 14.29
N ARG A 127 16.96 1.19 14.40
CA ARG A 127 16.05 1.48 15.51
C ARG A 127 14.64 0.93 15.29
N TYR A 128 14.36 0.35 14.13
CA TYR A 128 13.04 -0.17 13.81
C TYR A 128 12.62 -1.27 14.80
N GLY A 129 11.33 -1.27 15.17
CA GLY A 129 10.77 -2.20 16.16
C GLY A 129 11.39 -1.98 17.54
N SER A 130 12.04 -3.01 18.08
CA SER A 130 12.74 -2.95 19.37
C SER A 130 14.20 -2.52 19.26
N GLY A 131 14.68 -2.15 18.07
CA GLY A 131 16.10 -1.87 17.82
C GLY A 131 16.99 -3.11 17.88
N MET A 132 16.39 -4.32 17.78
CA MET A 132 17.09 -5.60 17.89
C MET A 132 17.43 -6.23 16.53
N LEU A 133 17.18 -5.53 15.42
CA LEU A 133 17.63 -5.99 14.11
C LEU A 133 19.16 -6.06 14.11
N THR A 134 19.70 -7.24 13.83
CA THR A 134 21.15 -7.40 13.70
C THR A 134 21.65 -6.76 12.40
N ASP A 135 22.93 -6.41 12.32
CA ASP A 135 23.55 -5.83 11.11
C ASP A 135 23.36 -6.64 9.81
N VAL A 136 23.06 -7.94 9.90
CA VAL A 136 22.76 -8.81 8.73
C VAL A 136 21.36 -8.53 8.15
N PHE A 137 20.43 -8.06 8.97
CA PHE A 137 19.05 -7.76 8.60
C PHE A 137 18.81 -6.27 8.33
N ILE A 138 19.85 -5.43 8.45
CA ILE A 138 19.83 -3.99 8.16
C ILE A 138 20.75 -3.70 6.96
#